data_AF-A0A3S5DCN5-F1
#
_entry.id   AF-A0A3S5DCN5-F1
#
_cell.length_a   1.000
_cell.length_b   1.000
_cell.length_c   1.000
_cell.angle_alpha   90.00
_cell.angle_beta   90.00
_cell.angle_gamma   90.00
#
_symmetry.space_group_name_H-M   'P 1'
#
loop_
_entity.id
_entity.type
_entity.pdbx_description
1 polymer ?
#
loop_
_entity_poly.entity_id
_entity_poly.type
_entity_poly.pdbx_seq_one_letter_code
_entity_poly.pdbx_strand_id
1 'polypeptide(L)'
;MADDTAPTGTTVTAITNANGVSTPVGAGGVDIQGQYGTLHINQDGSYTYTLTKPTAGYGHKESFTYTITQNGVGSSAAQLVINLGPAPVPGSVIATDNNATLVS
;
A
#
# COMPACT_ATOMS: atom_id res chain seq x y z
N MET A 1 -20.64 -9.46 -8.91
CA MET A 1 -19.27 -8.91 -8.73
C MET A 1 -19.10 -8.86 -7.23
N ALA A 2 -18.15 -9.59 -6.67
CA ALA A 2 -18.08 -9.82 -5.22
C ALA A 2 -17.70 -8.52 -4.52
N ASP A 3 -18.56 -8.05 -3.63
CA ASP A 3 -18.30 -6.90 -2.77
C ASP A 3 -17.08 -7.22 -1.89
N ASP A 4 -15.96 -6.55 -2.16
CA ASP A 4 -14.75 -6.59 -1.33
C ASP A 4 -14.98 -5.77 -0.07
N THR A 5 -15.98 -6.19 0.71
CA THR A 5 -16.26 -5.61 2.03
C THR A 5 -15.66 -6.53 3.07
N ALA A 6 -14.54 -6.09 3.64
CA ALA A 6 -14.02 -6.69 4.84
C ALA A 6 -15.12 -6.65 5.92
N PRO A 7 -15.41 -7.77 6.61
CA PRO A 7 -16.39 -7.76 7.70
C PRO A 7 -16.06 -6.70 8.75
N THR A 8 -17.07 -6.13 9.41
CA THR A 8 -16.87 -5.16 10.49
C THR A 8 -15.92 -5.72 11.57
N GLY A 9 -15.01 -4.87 12.04
CA GLY A 9 -13.98 -5.23 13.01
C GLY A 9 -12.75 -5.89 12.40
N THR A 10 -12.65 -5.93 11.06
CA THR A 10 -11.42 -6.29 10.37
C THR A 10 -10.42 -5.14 10.42
N THR A 11 -9.20 -5.42 10.84
CA THR A 11 -8.09 -4.46 10.89
C THR A 11 -6.83 -5.06 10.29
N VAL A 12 -5.98 -4.23 9.68
CA VAL A 12 -4.61 -4.64 9.34
C VAL A 12 -3.79 -4.74 10.62
N THR A 13 -3.20 -5.91 10.85
CA THR A 13 -2.46 -6.21 12.09
C THR A 13 -0.97 -6.43 11.85
N ALA A 14 -0.58 -6.81 10.64
CA ALA A 14 0.82 -6.93 10.25
C ALA A 14 1.01 -6.66 8.77
N ILE A 15 2.23 -6.31 8.40
CA ILE A 15 2.66 -6.10 7.02
C ILE A 15 4.03 -6.75 6.84
N THR A 16 4.18 -7.49 5.75
CA THR A 16 5.37 -8.26 5.43
C THR A 16 5.97 -7.74 4.13
N ASN A 17 7.23 -7.35 4.16
CA ASN A 17 7.94 -6.87 2.97
C ASN A 17 8.36 -8.03 2.04
N ALA A 18 8.91 -7.70 0.88
CA ALA A 18 9.38 -8.69 -0.11
C ALA A 18 10.47 -9.64 0.42
N ASN A 19 11.17 -9.28 1.50
CA ASN A 19 12.18 -10.12 2.14
C ASN A 19 11.59 -11.08 3.19
N GLY A 20 10.27 -11.10 3.36
CA GLY A 20 9.58 -11.94 4.36
C GLY A 20 9.64 -11.39 5.78
N VAL A 21 10.10 -10.16 5.98
CA VAL A 21 10.14 -9.54 7.32
C VAL A 21 8.76 -8.99 7.65
N SER A 22 8.13 -9.56 8.67
CA SER A 22 6.81 -9.14 9.16
C SER A 22 6.94 -8.11 10.28
N THR A 23 6.17 -7.03 10.19
CA THR A 23 6.13 -5.94 11.18
C THR A 23 4.68 -5.72 11.63
N PRO A 24 4.41 -5.65 12.95
CA PRO A 24 3.08 -5.32 13.46
C PRO A 24 2.64 -3.91 13.06
N VAL A 25 1.33 -3.75 12.80
CA VAL A 25 0.71 -2.44 12.55
C VAL A 25 0.04 -1.96 13.84
N GLY A 26 0.57 -0.87 14.41
CA GLY A 26 0.02 -0.24 15.62
C GLY A 26 -1.03 0.84 15.32
N ALA A 27 -1.57 1.44 16.37
CA ALA A 27 -2.63 2.46 16.26
C ALA A 27 -2.26 3.72 15.45
N GLY A 28 -0.96 4.00 15.27
CA GLY A 28 -0.45 5.09 14.42
C GLY A 28 0.08 4.63 13.07
N GLY A 29 -0.23 3.39 12.67
CA GLY A 29 0.34 2.75 11.49
C GLY A 29 1.80 2.33 11.68
N VAL A 30 2.43 1.96 10.56
CA VAL A 30 3.85 1.57 10.51
C VAL A 30 4.44 1.91 9.15
N ASP A 31 5.72 2.30 9.15
CA ASP A 31 6.52 2.46 7.95
C ASP A 31 7.31 1.18 7.65
N ILE A 32 7.18 0.70 6.41
CA ILE A 32 7.97 -0.41 5.88
C ILE A 32 8.81 0.06 4.70
N GLN A 33 10.10 -0.24 4.79
CA GLN A 33 11.02 -0.06 3.69
C GLN A 33 10.82 -1.13 2.63
N GLY A 34 10.46 -0.68 1.43
CA GLY A 34 10.48 -1.44 0.20
C GLY A 34 11.84 -1.37 -0.52
N GLN A 35 11.91 -1.98 -1.68
CA GLN A 35 13.02 -1.91 -2.60
C GLN A 35 13.16 -0.50 -3.21
N TYR A 36 12.05 0.11 -3.62
CA TYR A 36 12.03 1.39 -4.36
C TYR A 36 11.55 2.58 -3.54
N GLY A 37 10.88 2.34 -2.41
CA GLY A 37 10.26 3.39 -1.60
C GLY A 37 9.89 2.91 -0.22
N THR A 38 9.08 3.70 0.48
CA THR A 38 8.60 3.42 1.84
C THR A 38 7.07 3.42 1.82
N LEU A 39 6.49 2.34 2.33
CA LEU A 39 5.04 2.20 2.55
C LEU A 39 4.71 2.57 3.99
N HIS A 40 3.82 3.53 4.20
CA HIS A 40 3.14 3.72 5.47
C HIS A 40 1.76 3.06 5.40
N ILE A 41 1.40 2.21 6.36
CA ILE A 41 0.09 1.54 6.40
C ILE A 41 -0.54 1.62 7.79
N ASN A 42 -1.84 1.90 7.84
CA ASN A 42 -2.65 2.00 9.05
C ASN A 42 -3.52 0.75 9.27
N GLN A 43 -4.05 0.60 10.49
CA GLN A 43 -4.93 -0.53 10.85
C GLN A 43 -6.27 -0.52 10.11
N ASP A 44 -6.72 0.64 9.62
CA ASP A 44 -7.93 0.77 8.80
C ASP A 44 -7.69 0.42 7.32
N GLY A 45 -6.46 0.05 6.95
CA GLY A 45 -6.06 -0.28 5.59
C GLY A 45 -5.72 0.93 4.73
N SER A 46 -5.87 2.16 5.22
CA SER A 46 -5.34 3.33 4.53
C SER A 46 -3.82 3.27 4.48
N TYR A 47 -3.25 3.67 3.34
CA TYR A 47 -1.80 3.63 3.14
C TYR A 47 -1.33 4.80 2.30
N THR A 48 -0.06 5.16 2.48
CA THR A 48 0.66 6.06 1.59
C THR A 48 1.96 5.41 1.16
N TYR A 49 2.40 5.67 -0.07
CA TYR A 49 3.66 5.18 -0.57
C TYR A 49 4.52 6.34 -1.05
N THR A 50 5.74 6.43 -0.50
CA THR A 50 6.73 7.43 -0.89
C THR A 50 7.82 6.76 -1.71
N LEU A 51 7.89 7.09 -3.00
CA LEU A 51 8.97 6.61 -3.88
C LEU A 51 10.28 7.34 -3.53
N THR A 52 11.29 6.61 -3.04
CA THR A 52 12.57 7.19 -2.62
C THR A 52 13.70 6.93 -3.60
N LYS A 53 13.55 5.95 -4.51
CA LYS A 53 14.50 5.60 -5.58
C LYS A 53 13.85 5.73 -6.97
N PRO A 54 13.47 6.96 -7.39
CA PRO A 54 12.67 7.15 -8.60
C PRO A 54 13.33 6.58 -9.87
N THR A 55 14.62 6.83 -10.08
CA THR A 55 15.36 6.36 -11.27
C THR A 55 15.41 4.84 -11.39
N ALA A 56 15.38 4.11 -10.26
CA ALA A 56 15.37 2.66 -10.24
C ALA A 56 13.96 2.06 -10.16
N GLY A 57 12.98 2.84 -9.68
CA GLY A 57 11.63 2.37 -9.41
C GLY A 57 10.65 2.58 -10.55
N TYR A 58 10.80 3.62 -11.37
CA TYR A 58 9.87 3.86 -12.47
C TYR A 58 9.75 2.69 -13.44
N GLY A 59 8.52 2.39 -13.86
CA GLY A 59 8.18 1.27 -14.73
C GLY A 59 8.11 -0.09 -14.03
N HIS A 60 8.42 -0.16 -12.73
CA HIS A 60 8.38 -1.40 -11.95
C HIS A 60 7.12 -1.52 -11.10
N LYS A 61 6.97 -2.68 -10.46
CA LYS A 61 5.96 -2.94 -9.45
C LYS A 61 6.64 -3.32 -8.14
N GLU A 62 5.98 -3.00 -7.05
CA GLU A 62 6.41 -3.42 -5.72
C GLU A 62 5.23 -4.07 -4.99
N SER A 63 5.47 -5.16 -4.28
CA SER A 63 4.46 -5.89 -3.54
C SER A 63 4.77 -5.98 -2.05
N PHE A 64 3.72 -5.87 -1.25
CA PHE A 64 3.73 -6.07 0.19
C PHE A 64 2.59 -7.00 0.57
N THR A 65 2.81 -7.89 1.53
CA THR A 65 1.76 -8.79 2.03
C THR A 65 1.24 -8.26 3.35
N TYR A 66 -0.01 -7.83 3.40
CA TYR A 66 -0.66 -7.39 4.63
C TYR A 66 -1.51 -8.51 5.22
N THR A 67 -1.57 -8.54 6.55
CA THR A 67 -2.40 -9.46 7.33
C THR A 67 -3.54 -8.68 7.94
N ILE A 68 -4.76 -9.16 7.71
CA ILE A 68 -5.97 -8.67 8.34
C ILE A 68 -6.42 -9.63 9.44
N THR A 69 -6.99 -9.10 10.51
CA THR A 69 -7.57 -9.88 11.61
C THR A 69 -8.97 -9.35 11.90
N GLN A 70 -9.95 -10.26 12.00
CA GLN A 70 -11.35 -9.91 12.27
C GLN A 70 -11.65 -10.00 13.77
N ASN A 71 -11.96 -8.89 14.44
CA ASN A 71 -12.28 -8.86 15.88
C ASN A 71 -11.23 -9.56 16.77
N GLY A 72 -9.96 -9.54 16.37
CA GLY A 72 -8.88 -10.27 17.06
C GLY A 72 -8.92 -11.80 16.91
N VAL A 73 -9.83 -12.35 16.11
CA VAL A 73 -10.05 -13.79 15.92
C VAL A 73 -9.94 -14.13 14.43
N GLY A 74 -8.98 -14.97 14.09
CA GLY A 74 -8.76 -15.40 12.71
C GLY A 74 -8.06 -14.32 11.88
N SER A 75 -7.04 -14.76 11.13
CA SER A 75 -6.25 -13.88 10.28
C SER A 75 -6.21 -14.40 8.86
N SER A 76 -6.19 -13.47 7.91
CA SER A 76 -5.96 -13.74 6.48
C SER A 76 -4.90 -12.80 5.94
N ALA A 77 -4.24 -13.19 4.86
CA ALA A 77 -3.22 -12.38 4.21
C ALA A 77 -3.60 -12.07 2.76
N ALA A 78 -3.26 -10.86 2.32
CA ALA A 78 -3.47 -10.39 0.95
C ALA A 78 -2.29 -9.53 0.49
N GLN A 79 -2.18 -9.34 -0.83
CA GLN A 79 -1.09 -8.55 -1.41
C GLN A 79 -1.56 -7.16 -1.81
N LEU A 80 -0.82 -6.15 -1.36
CA LEU A 80 -0.85 -4.80 -1.89
C LEU A 80 0.22 -4.70 -2.99
N VAL A 81 -0.19 -4.37 -4.21
CA VAL A 81 0.72 -4.17 -5.35
C VAL A 81 0.70 -2.70 -5.76
N ILE A 82 1.86 -2.07 -5.72
CA ILE A 82 2.06 -0.68 -6.11
C ILE A 82 2.71 -0.66 -7.49
N ASN A 83 2.02 -0.04 -8.45
CA ASN A 83 2.56 0.19 -9.79
C ASN A 83 3.30 1.52 -9.82
N LEU A 84 4.61 1.48 -10.02
CA LEU A 84 5.43 2.67 -10.20
C LEU A 84 5.40 3.01 -11.68
N GLY A 85 4.60 4.01 -12.05
CA GLY A 85 4.43 4.44 -13.44
C GLY A 85 5.76 4.75 -14.15
N PRO A 86 5.72 5.03 -15.47
CA PRO A 86 6.93 5.39 -16.19
C PRO A 86 7.58 6.65 -15.61
N ALA A 87 8.87 6.81 -15.88
CA ALA A 87 9.58 8.02 -15.48
C ALA A 87 8.92 9.25 -16.12
N PRO A 88 8.78 10.36 -15.40
CA PRO A 88 8.37 11.62 -16.01
C PRO A 88 9.32 11.95 -17.16
N VAL A 89 8.77 12.27 -18.33
CA VAL A 89 9.56 12.70 -19.49
C VAL A 89 9.92 14.17 -19.29
N PRO A 90 11.21 14.54 -19.16
CA PRO A 90 11.60 15.94 -19.02
C PRO A 90 11.17 16.74 -20.25
N GLY A 91 10.38 17.80 -20.05
CA GLY A 91 9.90 18.69 -21.13
C GLY A 91 8.48 18.42 -21.63
N SER A 92 7.77 17.43 -21.09
CA SER A 92 6.34 17.28 -21.32
C SER A 92 5.56 17.87 -20.14
N VAL A 93 4.84 18.97 -20.37
CA VAL A 93 3.84 19.44 -19.40
C VAL A 93 2.63 18.52 -19.55
N ILE A 94 2.64 17.39 -18.85
CA ILE A 94 1.41 16.60 -18.70
C ILE A 94 0.71 17.15 -17.47
N ALA A 95 -0.26 18.03 -17.69
CA ALA A 95 -1.27 18.31 -16.68
C ALA A 95 -2.17 17.07 -16.59
N THR A 96 -1.84 16.11 -15.73
CA THR A 96 -2.84 15.15 -15.24
C THR A 96 -3.59 15.83 -14.11
N ASP A 97 -4.78 16.31 -14.42
CA ASP A 97 -5.79 16.75 -13.47
C ASP A 97 -5.97 15.71 -12.34
N ASN A 98 -5.63 16.09 -11.10
CA ASN A 98 -5.79 15.28 -9.89
C ASN A 98 -7.27 15.32 -9.44
N ASN A 99 -8.19 14.75 -10.23
CA ASN A 99 -9.59 14.72 -9.85
C ASN A 99 -10.07 13.29 -9.59
N ALA A 100 -9.83 12.81 -8.37
CA ALA A 100 -10.64 11.75 -7.78
C ALA A 100 -11.65 12.40 -6.82
N THR A 101 -12.81 12.77 -7.36
CA THR A 101 -13.97 13.15 -6.54
C THR A 101 -14.56 11.89 -5.92
N LEU A 102 -14.61 11.81 -4.59
CA LEU A 102 -15.47 10.87 -3.88
C LEU A 102 -16.91 11.37 -4.02
N VAL A 103 -17.72 10.73 -4.85
CA VAL A 103 -19.18 10.88 -4.77
C VAL A 103 -19.69 9.93 -3.70
N SER A 104 -20.45 10.50 -2.76
CA SER A 104 -21.16 9.84 -1.67
C SER A 104 -22.20 8.84 -2.16
#